data_AF-A0A7G4RD57-F1
#
_entry.id   AF-A0A7G4RD57-F1
#
_cell.length_a   1.000
_cell.length_b   1.000
_cell.length_c   1.000
_cell.angle_alpha   90.00
_cell.angle_beta   90.00
_cell.angle_gamma   90.00
#
_symmetry.space_group_name_H-M   'P 1'
#
loop_
_entity.id
_entity.type
_entity.pdbx_description
1 polymer ?
#
loop_
_entity_poly.entity_id
_entity_poly.type
_entity_poly.pdbx_seq_one_letter_code
_entity_poly.pdbx_strand_id
1 'polypeptide(L)'
;MILNITATQFPDMTLDDIEYSRNIYKSIDFNFGKDASIALNEANLERFTSRFKAIHSTHAKPLDGIITLGRMKNVSPDTIKLLLTMDDFSDMLDYRSFLKLVVSSDEIAQFVLDNPKLKAKLDSIEPSIDTQKFKNSCTARAIMKILLERGKIEPSDYTPSKELEIYKEIWLEPGKVASPEKIVDYFRKHNLDAIGVEIRELSKASLNKYSKNTLITSLYSLFKTDVSTRKKVTLVGMSEADFPDGMTALIVINTGVLHTLLGKKCDGQFEVVDPQFGDKKLYKGFMDFLEKERRSLGVFFEISSEPGETFRP
;
A
#
# COMPACT_ATOMS: atom_id res chain seq x y z
N MET A 1 11.69 -2.99 -24.24
CA MET A 1 11.27 -4.07 -25.15
C MET A 1 10.46 -5.02 -24.28
N ILE A 2 9.24 -5.38 -24.69
CA ILE A 2 8.40 -6.28 -23.89
C ILE A 2 8.74 -7.71 -24.33
N LEU A 3 9.42 -8.48 -23.48
CA LEU A 3 9.69 -9.89 -23.74
C LEU A 3 8.51 -10.69 -23.16
N ASN A 4 7.69 -11.30 -24.00
CA ASN A 4 6.56 -12.10 -23.52
C ASN A 4 7.04 -13.52 -23.24
N ILE A 5 7.57 -13.76 -22.04
CA ILE A 5 8.09 -15.07 -21.64
C ILE A 5 6.95 -15.94 -21.12
N THR A 6 6.38 -16.83 -21.94
CA THR A 6 5.49 -17.89 -21.43
C THR A 6 6.32 -19.01 -20.78
N ALA A 7 5.74 -19.79 -19.85
CA ALA A 7 6.53 -20.78 -19.12
C ALA A 7 7.08 -21.91 -20.02
N THR A 8 6.37 -22.24 -21.10
CA THR A 8 6.84 -23.10 -22.20
C THR A 8 8.11 -22.61 -22.92
N GLN A 9 8.52 -21.34 -22.75
CA GLN A 9 9.66 -20.72 -23.43
C GLN A 9 10.87 -20.49 -22.51
N PHE A 10 10.73 -20.83 -21.23
CA PHE A 10 11.79 -20.73 -20.23
C PHE A 10 12.47 -22.09 -20.09
N PRO A 11 13.78 -22.27 -20.38
CA PRO A 11 14.84 -21.29 -20.66
C PRO A 11 15.35 -21.26 -22.12
N ASP A 12 14.71 -21.97 -23.07
CA ASP A 12 15.32 -22.28 -24.38
C ASP A 12 14.90 -21.34 -25.54
N MET A 13 13.77 -20.64 -25.47
CA MET A 13 13.33 -19.70 -26.52
C MET A 13 13.57 -18.22 -26.19
N THR A 14 13.88 -17.91 -24.94
CA THR A 14 14.09 -16.53 -24.47
C THR A 14 15.44 -15.95 -24.87
N LEU A 15 16.36 -16.77 -25.37
CA LEU A 15 17.76 -16.40 -25.57
C LEU A 15 18.04 -15.76 -26.93
N ASP A 16 17.38 -16.18 -28.01
CA ASP A 16 17.54 -15.53 -29.33
C ASP A 16 17.04 -14.07 -29.28
N ASP A 17 15.95 -13.82 -28.54
CA ASP A 17 15.39 -12.47 -28.32
C ASP A 17 16.26 -11.62 -27.36
N ILE A 18 16.97 -12.24 -26.40
CA ILE A 18 17.94 -11.56 -25.51
C ILE A 18 19.26 -11.27 -26.25
N GLU A 19 19.67 -12.13 -27.19
CA GLU A 19 20.86 -11.91 -28.01
C GLU A 19 20.62 -10.83 -29.08
N TYR A 20 19.42 -10.76 -29.65
CA TYR A 20 18.98 -9.68 -30.56
C TYR A 20 18.97 -8.29 -29.90
N SER A 21 18.90 -8.24 -28.57
CA SER A 21 18.68 -7.02 -27.79
C SER A 21 19.95 -6.49 -27.10
N ARG A 22 21.12 -7.06 -27.42
CA ARG A 22 22.46 -6.51 -27.14
C ARG A 22 22.58 -4.99 -27.43
N ASN A 23 21.75 -4.42 -28.29
CA ASN A 23 21.86 -3.01 -28.68
C ASN A 23 20.85 -2.02 -28.06
N ILE A 24 19.85 -2.43 -27.24
CA ILE A 24 18.64 -1.58 -27.05
C ILE A 24 18.14 -1.36 -25.59
N TYR A 25 18.66 -2.02 -24.55
CA TYR A 25 17.87 -2.12 -23.30
C TYR A 25 17.56 -0.83 -22.50
N LYS A 26 16.27 -0.68 -22.16
CA LYS A 26 15.72 0.14 -21.04
C LYS A 26 15.15 -0.73 -19.90
N SER A 27 14.50 -1.86 -20.22
CA SER A 27 14.00 -2.90 -19.28
C SER A 27 13.57 -4.16 -20.06
N ILE A 28 13.41 -5.29 -19.36
CA ILE A 28 12.87 -6.59 -19.82
C ILE A 28 11.61 -6.93 -19.04
N ASP A 29 10.48 -6.99 -19.73
CA ASP A 29 9.23 -7.44 -19.10
C ASP A 29 9.18 -8.96 -18.97
N PHE A 30 8.64 -9.46 -17.86
CA PHE A 30 8.39 -10.87 -17.56
C PHE A 30 6.87 -11.07 -17.36
N ASN A 31 6.24 -11.89 -18.19
CA ASN A 31 4.80 -12.12 -18.15
C ASN A 31 4.48 -13.59 -17.88
N PHE A 32 4.03 -13.93 -16.67
CA PHE A 32 3.77 -15.33 -16.32
C PHE A 32 2.53 -15.89 -17.01
N GLY A 33 2.73 -16.95 -17.79
CA GLY A 33 1.70 -17.75 -18.46
C GLY A 33 0.86 -18.60 -17.50
N LYS A 34 -0.05 -19.42 -18.03
CA LYS A 34 -0.89 -20.35 -17.23
C LYS A 34 -0.11 -21.52 -16.65
N ASP A 35 1.08 -21.76 -17.19
CA ASP A 35 2.00 -22.87 -16.95
C ASP A 35 3.21 -22.47 -16.10
N ALA A 36 3.26 -21.22 -15.62
CA ALA A 36 4.39 -20.63 -14.87
C ALA A 36 4.87 -21.51 -13.71
N SER A 37 3.93 -22.02 -12.92
CA SER A 37 4.23 -22.82 -11.73
C SER A 37 4.78 -24.22 -12.03
N ILE A 38 4.76 -24.67 -13.29
CA ILE A 38 5.25 -26.00 -13.71
C ILE A 38 6.70 -25.90 -14.23
N ALA A 39 7.07 -24.79 -14.87
CA ALA A 39 8.37 -24.63 -15.52
C ALA A 39 9.45 -23.96 -14.64
N LEU A 40 9.03 -23.20 -13.62
CA LEU A 40 9.94 -22.48 -12.73
C LEU A 40 10.38 -23.37 -11.56
N ASN A 41 11.65 -23.73 -11.57
CA ASN A 41 12.36 -24.38 -10.47
C ASN A 41 13.76 -23.74 -10.34
N GLU A 42 14.45 -24.07 -9.25
CA GLU A 42 15.77 -23.52 -8.92
C GLU A 42 16.76 -23.69 -10.08
N ALA A 43 16.91 -24.91 -10.60
CA ALA A 43 17.84 -25.20 -11.69
C ALA A 43 17.58 -24.38 -12.97
N ASN A 44 16.31 -24.22 -13.35
CA ASN A 44 15.94 -23.43 -14.52
C ASN A 44 16.18 -21.92 -14.27
N LEU A 45 15.95 -21.44 -13.05
CA LEU A 45 16.15 -20.04 -12.68
C LEU A 45 17.65 -19.69 -12.56
N GLU A 46 18.47 -20.61 -12.05
CA GLU A 46 19.94 -20.52 -12.07
C GLU A 46 20.49 -20.51 -13.50
N ARG A 47 20.01 -21.41 -14.34
CA ARG A 47 20.40 -21.47 -15.76
C ARG A 47 20.04 -20.18 -16.48
N PHE A 48 18.84 -19.65 -16.24
CA PHE A 48 18.44 -18.36 -16.78
C PHE A 48 19.36 -17.25 -16.30
N THR A 49 19.54 -17.11 -14.98
CA THR A 49 20.31 -16.02 -14.38
C THR A 49 21.78 -16.02 -14.81
N SER A 50 22.39 -17.21 -14.85
CA SER A 50 23.77 -17.39 -15.30
C SER A 50 23.94 -17.01 -16.76
N ARG A 51 23.03 -17.47 -17.64
CA ARG A 51 23.06 -17.11 -19.06
C ARG A 51 22.81 -15.63 -19.28
N PHE A 52 21.85 -15.07 -18.54
CA PHE A 52 21.53 -13.65 -18.60
C PHE A 52 22.75 -12.80 -18.23
N LYS A 53 23.39 -13.08 -17.10
CA LYS A 53 24.64 -12.43 -16.71
C LYS A 53 25.75 -12.59 -17.74
N ALA A 54 25.93 -13.78 -18.31
CA ALA A 54 26.95 -14.03 -19.32
C ALA A 54 26.73 -13.17 -20.58
N ILE A 55 25.50 -13.12 -21.10
CA ILE A 55 25.16 -12.27 -22.26
C ILE A 55 25.37 -10.79 -21.93
N HIS A 56 25.02 -10.38 -20.70
CA HIS A 56 25.07 -8.99 -20.30
C HIS A 56 26.41 -8.51 -19.75
N SER A 57 27.33 -9.42 -19.45
CA SER A 57 28.69 -9.10 -18.98
C SER A 57 29.49 -8.24 -19.96
N THR A 58 29.08 -8.20 -21.23
CA THR A 58 29.68 -7.36 -22.27
C THR A 58 29.07 -5.96 -22.40
N HIS A 59 28.11 -5.58 -21.55
CA HIS A 59 27.42 -4.29 -21.59
C HIS A 59 27.79 -3.38 -20.41
N ALA A 60 27.86 -2.07 -20.66
CA ALA A 60 28.22 -1.07 -19.64
C ALA A 60 27.07 -0.71 -18.67
N LYS A 61 25.85 -1.23 -18.87
CA LYS A 61 24.70 -0.92 -18.02
C LYS A 61 24.61 -1.89 -16.84
N PRO A 62 24.24 -1.43 -15.63
CA PRO A 62 24.00 -2.30 -14.50
C PRO A 62 22.83 -3.25 -14.79
N LEU A 63 22.92 -4.47 -14.25
CA LEU A 63 21.85 -5.47 -14.33
C LEU A 63 20.73 -5.20 -13.32
N ASP A 64 21.02 -4.40 -12.31
CA ASP A 64 20.09 -4.08 -11.24
C ASP A 64 18.86 -3.35 -11.79
N GLY A 65 17.67 -3.83 -11.41
CA GLY A 65 16.41 -3.22 -11.82
C GLY A 65 16.03 -3.35 -13.30
N ILE A 66 16.67 -4.24 -14.05
CA ILE A 66 16.40 -4.43 -15.48
C ILE A 66 15.13 -5.26 -15.75
N ILE A 67 14.73 -6.14 -14.83
CA ILE A 67 13.57 -7.01 -14.95
C ILE A 67 12.32 -6.33 -14.39
N THR A 68 11.30 -6.20 -15.23
CA THR A 68 9.97 -5.70 -14.88
C THR A 68 8.95 -6.83 -14.97
N LEU A 69 7.99 -6.91 -14.05
CA LEU A 69 6.99 -7.98 -13.97
C LEU A 69 5.63 -7.50 -14.47
N GLY A 70 5.18 -8.13 -15.55
CA GLY A 70 3.86 -7.98 -16.15
C GLY A 70 2.79 -8.80 -15.42
N ARG A 71 2.06 -9.69 -16.10
CA ARG A 71 0.94 -10.43 -15.46
C ARG A 71 1.44 -11.54 -14.53
N MET A 72 0.82 -11.68 -13.34
CA MET A 72 1.18 -12.69 -12.32
C MET A 72 -0.01 -13.58 -11.88
N LYS A 73 -1.10 -13.64 -12.66
CA LYS A 73 -2.40 -14.18 -12.22
C LYS A 73 -2.37 -15.66 -11.79
N ASN A 74 -1.37 -16.43 -12.20
CA ASN A 74 -1.30 -17.88 -11.94
C ASN A 74 0.01 -18.32 -11.28
N VAL A 75 0.77 -17.39 -10.70
CA VAL A 75 2.05 -17.72 -10.06
C VAL A 75 1.78 -18.15 -8.62
N SER A 76 2.24 -19.36 -8.24
CA SER A 76 2.09 -19.83 -6.87
C SER A 76 2.99 -19.04 -5.91
N PRO A 77 2.62 -18.93 -4.61
CA PRO A 77 3.51 -18.37 -3.59
C PRO A 77 4.89 -19.05 -3.58
N ASP A 78 4.98 -20.37 -3.71
CA ASP A 78 6.26 -21.07 -3.75
C ASP A 78 7.16 -20.60 -4.90
N THR A 79 6.58 -20.36 -6.07
CA THR A 79 7.32 -19.80 -7.21
C THR A 79 7.80 -18.39 -6.89
N ILE A 80 6.97 -17.56 -6.26
CA ILE A 80 7.38 -16.20 -5.86
C ILE A 80 8.50 -16.24 -4.82
N LYS A 81 8.41 -17.11 -3.82
CA LYS A 81 9.49 -17.30 -2.83
C LYS A 81 10.78 -17.69 -3.53
N LEU A 82 10.73 -18.65 -4.46
CA LEU A 82 11.89 -19.06 -5.25
C LEU A 82 12.54 -17.88 -5.99
N LEU A 83 11.74 -17.05 -6.66
CA LEU A 83 12.22 -15.83 -7.35
C LEU A 83 12.90 -14.87 -6.37
N LEU A 84 12.35 -14.72 -5.16
CA LEU A 84 12.87 -13.82 -4.14
C LEU A 84 14.09 -14.38 -3.39
N THR A 85 14.22 -15.70 -3.26
CA THR A 85 15.38 -16.35 -2.59
C THR A 85 16.65 -16.32 -3.43
N MET A 86 16.53 -16.25 -4.75
CA MET A 86 17.68 -16.16 -5.62
C MET A 86 18.18 -14.72 -5.67
N ASP A 87 19.22 -14.42 -4.87
CA ASP A 87 19.82 -13.09 -4.72
C ASP A 87 20.01 -12.40 -6.08
N ASP A 88 20.62 -13.11 -7.03
CA ASP A 88 20.86 -12.60 -8.38
C ASP A 88 19.59 -12.21 -9.14
N PHE A 89 18.53 -13.03 -9.06
CA PHE A 89 17.26 -12.71 -9.72
C PHE A 89 16.57 -11.53 -9.03
N SER A 90 16.56 -11.56 -7.69
CA SER A 90 16.02 -10.47 -6.89
C SER A 90 16.67 -9.15 -7.28
N ASP A 91 18.00 -9.08 -7.38
CA ASP A 91 18.75 -7.84 -7.69
C ASP A 91 18.45 -7.29 -9.08
N MET A 92 18.18 -8.19 -10.03
CA MET A 92 17.73 -7.79 -11.37
C MET A 92 16.30 -7.22 -11.39
N LEU A 93 15.44 -7.45 -10.38
CA LEU A 93 14.09 -6.90 -10.34
C LEU A 93 14.08 -5.39 -10.11
N ASP A 94 13.28 -4.67 -10.90
CA ASP A 94 12.99 -3.27 -10.60
C ASP A 94 12.15 -3.15 -9.33
N TYR A 95 12.29 -2.02 -8.63
CA TYR A 95 11.65 -1.83 -7.32
C TYR A 95 10.12 -1.99 -7.41
N ARG A 96 9.48 -1.59 -8.53
CA ARG A 96 8.02 -1.71 -8.69
C ARG A 96 7.59 -3.16 -8.76
N SER A 97 8.36 -3.98 -9.47
CA SER A 97 8.12 -5.42 -9.57
C SER A 97 8.37 -6.14 -8.27
N PHE A 98 9.43 -5.77 -7.57
CA PHE A 98 9.70 -6.26 -6.23
C PHE A 98 8.52 -5.99 -5.29
N LEU A 99 8.08 -4.73 -5.16
CA LEU A 99 6.94 -4.35 -4.32
C LEU A 99 5.65 -5.08 -4.71
N LYS A 100 5.46 -5.35 -6.00
CA LYS A 100 4.30 -6.09 -6.52
C LYS A 100 4.32 -7.58 -6.14
N LEU A 101 5.49 -8.22 -6.10
CA LEU A 101 5.63 -9.59 -5.59
C LEU A 101 5.34 -9.62 -4.10
N VAL A 102 5.91 -8.69 -3.33
CA VAL A 102 5.79 -8.62 -1.87
C VAL A 102 4.34 -8.67 -1.40
N VAL A 103 3.44 -7.93 -2.05
CA VAL A 103 2.02 -7.82 -1.63
C VAL A 103 1.08 -8.81 -2.33
N SER A 104 1.62 -9.86 -2.94
CA SER A 104 0.81 -10.84 -3.69
C SER A 104 0.00 -11.78 -2.80
N SER A 105 0.46 -12.05 -1.57
CA SER A 105 -0.22 -12.85 -0.56
C SER A 105 0.31 -12.55 0.84
N ASP A 106 -0.43 -12.92 1.89
CA ASP A 106 0.03 -12.85 3.28
C ASP A 106 1.33 -13.64 3.50
N GLU A 107 1.44 -14.79 2.83
CA GLU A 107 2.58 -15.69 2.92
C GLU A 107 3.86 -15.05 2.36
N ILE A 108 3.78 -14.37 1.21
CA ILE A 108 4.93 -13.68 0.63
C ILE A 108 5.32 -12.44 1.45
N ALA A 109 4.33 -11.66 1.91
CA ALA A 109 4.62 -10.52 2.76
C ALA A 109 5.34 -10.95 4.05
N GLN A 110 4.87 -12.02 4.69
CA GLN A 110 5.54 -12.59 5.86
C GLN A 110 6.96 -13.08 5.53
N PHE A 111 7.11 -13.81 4.42
CA PHE A 111 8.42 -14.30 3.97
C PHE A 111 9.45 -13.18 3.78
N VAL A 112 9.04 -12.05 3.18
CA VAL A 112 9.91 -10.88 3.01
C VAL A 112 10.27 -10.23 4.35
N LEU A 113 9.31 -10.09 5.27
CA LEU A 113 9.54 -9.51 6.60
C LEU A 113 10.50 -10.37 7.45
N ASP A 114 10.43 -11.70 7.31
CA ASP A 114 11.26 -12.66 8.05
C ASP A 114 12.67 -12.83 7.46
N ASN A 115 12.88 -12.45 6.19
CA ASN A 115 14.17 -12.56 5.53
C ASN A 115 14.98 -11.24 5.65
N PRO A 116 16.11 -11.21 6.38
CA PRO A 116 16.86 -9.98 6.62
C PRO A 116 17.37 -9.29 5.34
N LYS A 117 17.75 -10.05 4.31
CA LYS A 117 18.24 -9.50 3.04
C LYS A 117 17.11 -8.82 2.27
N LEU A 118 15.95 -9.48 2.16
CA LEU A 118 14.79 -8.93 1.46
C LEU A 118 14.19 -7.74 2.20
N LYS A 119 14.19 -7.78 3.53
CA LYS A 119 13.82 -6.63 4.38
C LYS A 119 14.76 -5.45 4.14
N ALA A 120 16.08 -5.67 4.16
CA ALA A 120 17.06 -4.60 3.89
C ALA A 120 16.90 -4.01 2.48
N LYS A 121 16.65 -4.86 1.49
CA LYS A 121 16.33 -4.41 0.13
C LYS A 121 15.07 -3.57 0.06
N LEU A 122 14.00 -3.99 0.73
CA LEU A 122 12.76 -3.24 0.84
C LEU A 122 13.01 -1.87 1.47
N ASP A 123 13.80 -1.82 2.54
CA ASP A 123 14.12 -0.59 3.26
C ASP A 123 15.09 0.34 2.52
N SER A 124 15.88 -0.20 1.58
CA SER A 124 16.74 0.61 0.70
C SER A 124 15.98 1.35 -0.42
N ILE A 125 14.68 1.06 -0.62
CA ILE A 125 13.87 1.75 -1.62
C ILE A 125 13.61 3.18 -1.12
N GLU A 126 14.40 4.11 -1.67
CA GLU A 126 14.55 5.53 -1.27
C GLU A 126 13.32 6.08 -0.55
N PRO A 127 13.40 6.42 0.75
CA PRO A 127 12.25 6.82 1.54
C PRO A 127 11.74 8.18 1.05
N SER A 128 10.48 8.23 0.67
CA SER A 128 9.75 9.50 0.78
C SER A 128 8.96 9.35 2.07
N ILE A 129 9.33 10.12 3.08
CA ILE A 129 8.82 10.01 4.45
C ILE A 129 7.29 10.15 4.44
N ASP A 130 6.72 11.02 3.63
CA ASP A 130 5.27 11.21 3.59
C ASP A 130 4.57 10.42 2.46
N THR A 131 5.28 9.57 1.70
CA THR A 131 4.70 8.83 0.56
C THR A 131 4.69 7.31 0.76
N GLN A 132 3.53 6.71 0.51
CA GLN A 132 3.29 5.27 0.51
C GLN A 132 4.22 4.57 -0.49
N LYS A 133 4.71 3.39 -0.14
CA LYS A 133 5.53 2.55 -1.01
C LYS A 133 4.68 1.58 -1.81
N PHE A 134 3.73 0.93 -1.15
CA PHE A 134 2.89 -0.04 -1.82
C PHE A 134 1.65 0.64 -2.40
N LYS A 135 1.19 0.15 -3.55
CA LYS A 135 -0.09 0.59 -4.09
C LYS A 135 -1.20 0.25 -3.07
N ASN A 136 -2.03 1.24 -2.75
CA ASN A 136 -3.14 1.20 -1.78
C ASN A 136 -2.73 1.11 -0.29
N SER A 137 -1.47 1.37 0.06
CA SER A 137 -1.01 1.36 1.47
C SER A 137 -1.13 2.72 2.18
N CYS A 138 -1.84 3.69 1.60
CA CYS A 138 -2.02 5.04 2.17
C CYS A 138 -2.48 5.01 3.63
N THR A 139 -3.42 4.11 3.96
CA THR A 139 -3.89 3.92 5.34
C THR A 139 -2.77 3.43 6.24
N ALA A 140 -1.97 2.46 5.80
CA ALA A 140 -0.84 1.94 6.58
C ALA A 140 0.20 3.03 6.82
N ARG A 141 0.51 3.85 5.79
CA ARG A 141 1.42 4.98 5.90
C ARG A 141 0.91 6.05 6.88
N ALA A 142 -0.38 6.36 6.82
CA ALA A 142 -1.01 7.29 7.76
C ALA A 142 -0.98 6.76 9.20
N ILE A 143 -1.33 5.48 9.41
CA ILE A 143 -1.22 4.82 10.72
C ILE A 143 0.23 4.88 11.23
N MET A 144 1.21 4.55 10.40
CA MET A 144 2.62 4.58 10.78
C MET A 144 3.05 5.98 11.28
N LYS A 145 2.59 7.03 10.61
CA LYS A 145 2.85 8.42 11.02
C LYS A 145 2.18 8.75 12.37
N ILE A 146 0.94 8.32 12.57
CA ILE A 146 0.26 8.48 13.87
C ILE A 146 1.05 7.76 14.98
N LEU A 147 1.49 6.52 14.75
CA LEU A 147 2.27 5.78 15.74
C LEU A 147 3.58 6.48 16.08
N LEU A 148 4.29 7.01 15.07
CA LEU A 148 5.54 7.75 15.26
C LEU A 148 5.31 9.02 16.10
N GLU A 149 4.32 9.83 15.74
CA GLU A 149 4.01 11.07 16.45
C GLU A 149 3.53 10.83 17.89
N ARG A 150 2.95 9.66 18.16
CA ARG A 150 2.50 9.22 19.49
C ARG A 150 3.58 8.49 20.29
N GLY A 151 4.80 8.36 19.77
CA GLY A 151 5.90 7.62 20.42
C GLY A 151 5.62 6.12 20.58
N LYS A 152 4.78 5.53 19.74
CA LYS A 152 4.46 4.08 19.73
C LYS A 152 5.44 3.26 18.90
N ILE A 153 6.19 3.92 18.02
CA ILE A 153 7.30 3.36 17.25
C ILE A 153 8.45 4.36 17.26
N GLU A 154 9.68 3.87 17.11
CA GLU A 154 10.85 4.73 17.05
C GLU A 154 11.02 5.33 15.64
N PRO A 155 11.70 6.49 15.49
CA PRO A 155 12.04 7.03 14.17
C PRO A 155 12.79 6.05 13.27
N SER A 156 13.60 5.16 13.85
CA SER A 156 14.31 4.11 13.12
C SER A 156 13.39 3.04 12.53
N ASP A 157 12.18 2.89 13.07
CA ASP A 157 11.17 1.95 12.57
C ASP A 157 10.35 2.55 11.42
N TYR A 158 10.58 3.81 11.04
CA TYR A 158 9.82 4.48 9.99
C TYR A 158 10.26 4.06 8.58
N THR A 159 10.11 2.77 8.28
CA THR A 159 10.67 2.11 7.10
C THR A 159 9.59 1.50 6.19
N PRO A 160 9.91 1.24 4.91
CA PRO A 160 9.06 0.45 4.01
C PRO A 160 8.66 -0.93 4.57
N SER A 161 9.53 -1.60 5.32
CA SER A 161 9.20 -2.87 5.98
C SER A 161 8.18 -2.70 7.10
N LYS A 162 8.26 -1.62 7.89
CA LYS A 162 7.21 -1.31 8.88
C LYS A 162 5.88 -0.95 8.23
N GLU A 163 5.91 -0.23 7.11
CA GLU A 163 4.71 0.03 6.31
C GLU A 163 4.07 -1.27 5.83
N LEU A 164 4.86 -2.25 5.37
CA LEU A 164 4.38 -3.58 4.98
C LEU A 164 3.77 -4.36 6.15
N GLU A 165 4.41 -4.33 7.32
CA GLU A 165 3.91 -4.95 8.55
C GLU A 165 2.49 -4.46 8.86
N ILE A 166 2.31 -3.13 8.89
CA ILE A 166 1.01 -2.50 9.12
C ILE A 166 0.03 -2.85 8.00
N TYR A 167 0.47 -2.73 6.75
CA TYR A 167 -0.40 -2.92 5.58
C TYR A 167 -0.97 -4.33 5.51
N LYS A 168 -0.14 -5.34 5.79
CA LYS A 168 -0.55 -6.74 5.88
C LYS A 168 -1.60 -6.96 6.95
N GLU A 169 -1.47 -6.32 8.11
CA GLU A 169 -2.45 -6.47 9.20
C GLU A 169 -3.79 -5.83 8.90
N ILE A 170 -3.84 -4.78 8.08
CA ILE A 170 -5.08 -4.01 7.84
C ILE A 170 -5.73 -4.25 6.49
N TRP A 171 -5.08 -4.88 5.51
CA TRP A 171 -5.66 -5.02 4.18
C TRP A 171 -6.93 -5.89 4.17
N LEU A 172 -7.85 -5.58 3.26
CA LEU A 172 -9.02 -6.43 3.04
C LEU A 172 -8.60 -7.76 2.38
N GLU A 173 -7.73 -7.65 1.38
CA GLU A 173 -7.07 -8.75 0.68
C GLU A 173 -5.62 -8.31 0.38
N PRO A 174 -4.68 -9.25 0.19
CA PRO A 174 -3.29 -8.93 -0.13
C PRO A 174 -3.13 -7.88 -1.24
N GLY A 175 -2.42 -6.80 -0.92
CA GLY A 175 -2.15 -5.67 -1.82
C GLY A 175 -3.37 -4.83 -2.20
N LYS A 176 -4.52 -5.02 -1.55
CA LYS A 176 -5.73 -4.22 -1.72
C LYS A 176 -5.91 -3.21 -0.58
N VAL A 177 -6.88 -2.34 -0.76
CA VAL A 177 -7.32 -1.33 0.21
C VAL A 177 -7.55 -1.91 1.62
N ALA A 178 -7.41 -1.06 2.63
CA ALA A 178 -7.59 -1.43 4.03
C ALA A 178 -9.05 -1.81 4.37
N SER A 179 -9.21 -2.79 5.24
CA SER A 179 -10.47 -3.16 5.88
C SER A 179 -10.79 -2.20 7.03
N PRO A 180 -11.98 -1.55 7.04
CA PRO A 180 -12.40 -0.70 8.14
C PRO A 180 -12.33 -1.35 9.53
N GLU A 181 -12.71 -2.62 9.64
CA GLU A 181 -12.66 -3.40 10.88
C GLU A 181 -11.22 -3.53 11.39
N LYS A 182 -10.32 -3.98 10.52
CA LYS A 182 -8.93 -4.24 10.88
C LYS A 182 -8.17 -2.96 11.24
N ILE A 183 -8.56 -1.80 10.72
CA ILE A 183 -8.01 -0.50 11.13
C ILE A 183 -8.29 -0.26 12.62
N VAL A 184 -9.53 -0.47 13.06
CA VAL A 184 -9.94 -0.26 14.47
C VAL A 184 -9.21 -1.24 15.38
N ASP A 185 -9.16 -2.52 14.99
CA ASP A 185 -8.46 -3.56 15.75
C ASP A 185 -6.95 -3.29 15.84
N TYR A 186 -6.36 -2.77 14.76
CA TYR A 186 -4.96 -2.39 14.74
C TYR A 186 -4.67 -1.29 15.78
N PHE A 187 -5.45 -0.20 15.81
CA PHE A 187 -5.25 0.83 16.84
C PHE A 187 -5.40 0.27 18.26
N ARG A 188 -6.42 -0.57 18.49
CA ARG A 188 -6.66 -1.20 19.79
C ARG A 188 -5.46 -2.03 20.26
N LYS A 189 -4.85 -2.81 19.36
CA LYS A 189 -3.62 -3.58 19.62
C LYS A 189 -2.44 -2.71 20.06
N HIS A 190 -2.42 -1.44 19.64
CA HIS A 190 -1.37 -0.47 19.97
C HIS A 190 -1.74 0.49 21.12
N ASN A 191 -2.74 0.14 21.94
CA ASN A 191 -3.24 0.95 23.05
C ASN A 191 -3.64 2.37 22.59
N LEU A 192 -4.33 2.44 21.46
CA LEU A 192 -5.01 3.62 20.94
C LEU A 192 -6.44 3.21 20.62
N ASP A 193 -7.39 4.12 20.80
CA ASP A 193 -8.76 3.87 20.40
C ASP A 193 -9.05 4.55 19.06
N ALA A 194 -9.92 3.94 18.26
CA ALA A 194 -10.38 4.51 17.00
C ALA A 194 -11.89 4.32 16.90
N ILE A 195 -12.61 5.40 16.59
CA ILE A 195 -14.05 5.33 16.32
C ILE A 195 -14.36 5.72 14.89
N GLY A 196 -15.36 5.08 14.32
CA GLY A 196 -15.92 5.52 13.05
C GLY A 196 -16.79 6.76 13.22
N VAL A 197 -16.65 7.72 12.33
CA VAL A 197 -17.55 8.87 12.22
C VAL A 197 -18.22 8.85 10.86
N GLU A 198 -19.55 8.84 10.85
CA GLU A 198 -20.35 8.96 9.63
C GLU A 198 -21.04 10.33 9.59
N ILE A 199 -20.73 11.14 8.56
CA ILE A 199 -21.47 12.36 8.25
C ILE A 199 -22.64 11.97 7.35
N ARG A 200 -23.86 11.85 7.89
CA ARG A 200 -24.99 11.14 7.26
C ARG A 200 -25.33 11.66 5.86
N GLU A 201 -25.36 12.98 5.68
CA GLU A 201 -25.72 13.62 4.42
C GLU A 201 -24.65 13.37 3.35
N LEU A 202 -23.38 13.48 3.75
CA LEU A 202 -22.24 13.29 2.85
C LEU A 202 -22.02 11.81 2.52
N SER A 203 -22.19 10.91 3.49
CA SER A 203 -22.10 9.47 3.27
C SER A 203 -23.16 9.00 2.27
N LYS A 204 -24.41 9.49 2.41
CA LYS A 204 -25.51 9.18 1.48
C LYS A 204 -25.26 9.78 0.10
N ALA A 205 -24.83 11.03 0.02
CA ALA A 205 -24.51 11.69 -1.25
C ALA A 205 -23.39 10.96 -2.01
N SER A 206 -22.31 10.59 -1.31
CA SER A 206 -21.21 9.81 -1.85
C SER A 206 -21.68 8.43 -2.32
N LEU A 207 -22.42 7.68 -1.51
CA LEU A 207 -22.97 6.38 -1.90
C LEU A 207 -23.86 6.45 -3.15
N ASN A 208 -24.75 7.43 -3.24
CA ASN A 208 -25.64 7.59 -4.41
C ASN A 208 -24.84 7.87 -5.69
N LYS A 209 -23.85 8.77 -5.62
CA LYS A 209 -23.00 9.14 -6.75
C LYS A 209 -22.20 7.96 -7.29
N TYR A 210 -21.73 7.08 -6.41
CA TYR A 210 -20.86 5.95 -6.75
C TYR A 210 -21.55 4.59 -6.66
N SER A 211 -22.88 4.55 -6.70
CA SER A 211 -23.69 3.32 -6.58
C SER A 211 -23.33 2.22 -7.59
N LYS A 212 -22.67 2.56 -8.71
CA LYS A 212 -22.17 1.59 -9.70
C LYS A 212 -20.75 1.07 -9.41
N ASN A 213 -20.01 1.69 -8.50
CA ASN A 213 -18.68 1.24 -8.11
C ASN A 213 -18.79 0.30 -6.90
N THR A 214 -18.74 -1.00 -7.18
CA THR A 214 -18.91 -2.07 -6.18
C THR A 214 -17.89 -1.97 -5.05
N LEU A 215 -16.62 -1.65 -5.35
CA LEU A 215 -15.58 -1.50 -4.33
C LEU A 215 -15.96 -0.42 -3.32
N ILE A 216 -16.38 0.75 -3.80
CA ILE A 216 -16.78 1.88 -2.95
C ILE A 216 -18.01 1.51 -2.12
N THR A 217 -19.05 0.97 -2.76
CA THR A 217 -20.27 0.56 -2.06
C THR A 217 -19.99 -0.50 -1.00
N SER A 218 -19.17 -1.50 -1.31
CA SER A 218 -18.75 -2.54 -0.38
C SER A 218 -18.00 -1.95 0.80
N LEU A 219 -17.03 -1.06 0.61
CA LEU A 219 -16.24 -0.52 1.72
C LEU A 219 -17.03 0.44 2.61
N TYR A 220 -17.94 1.24 2.05
CA TYR A 220 -18.90 1.99 2.87
C TYR A 220 -19.85 1.04 3.62
N SER A 221 -20.22 -0.10 3.03
CA SER A 221 -21.01 -1.11 3.73
C SER A 221 -20.22 -1.72 4.88
N LEU A 222 -18.98 -2.18 4.64
CA LEU A 222 -18.07 -2.74 5.65
C LEU A 222 -17.81 -1.74 6.78
N PHE A 223 -17.55 -0.48 6.46
CA PHE A 223 -17.45 0.58 7.48
C PHE A 223 -18.72 0.67 8.32
N LYS A 224 -19.89 0.47 7.71
CA LYS A 224 -21.17 0.59 8.42
C LYS A 224 -21.55 -0.63 9.25
N THR A 225 -21.09 -1.82 8.86
CA THR A 225 -21.40 -3.10 9.50
C THR A 225 -20.36 -3.49 10.53
N ASP A 226 -19.08 -3.25 10.24
CA ASP A 226 -17.97 -3.89 10.97
C ASP A 226 -17.27 -2.94 11.95
N VAL A 227 -17.46 -1.62 11.81
CA VAL A 227 -16.99 -0.64 12.80
C VAL A 227 -17.98 -0.60 13.96
N SER A 228 -17.66 -1.37 15.01
CA SER A 228 -18.50 -1.58 16.19
C SER A 228 -18.79 -0.30 16.98
N THR A 229 -17.80 0.59 17.11
CA THR A 229 -17.95 1.89 17.77
C THR A 229 -17.99 3.00 16.73
N ARG A 230 -19.20 3.50 16.44
CA ARG A 230 -19.42 4.54 15.43
C ARG A 230 -20.39 5.61 15.90
N LYS A 231 -20.01 6.87 15.75
CA LYS A 231 -20.91 8.03 15.88
C LYS A 231 -21.46 8.49 14.54
N LYS A 232 -22.72 8.96 14.56
CA LYS A 232 -23.41 9.50 13.38
C LYS A 232 -23.66 10.97 13.60
N VAL A 233 -23.07 11.81 12.75
CA VAL A 233 -23.19 13.25 12.84
C VAL A 233 -23.92 13.80 11.61
N THR A 234 -24.57 14.94 11.79
CA THR A 234 -25.24 15.70 10.73
C THR A 234 -24.55 17.04 10.56
N LEU A 235 -24.28 17.45 9.32
CA LEU A 235 -23.51 18.68 9.03
C LEU A 235 -24.03 19.92 9.76
N VAL A 236 -25.34 20.08 9.85
CA VAL A 236 -26.00 21.25 10.46
C VAL A 236 -25.76 21.32 11.98
N GLY A 237 -25.45 20.19 12.61
CA GLY A 237 -25.16 20.10 14.04
C GLY A 237 -23.67 20.12 14.37
N MET A 238 -22.80 20.36 13.39
CA MET A 238 -21.35 20.35 13.59
C MET A 238 -20.80 21.78 13.69
N SER A 239 -19.79 21.94 14.54
CA SER A 239 -19.06 23.16 14.79
C SER A 239 -17.56 22.87 14.91
N GLU A 240 -16.72 23.91 14.83
CA GLU A 240 -15.27 23.75 15.06
C GLU A 240 -14.94 23.24 16.48
N ALA A 241 -15.83 23.42 17.45
CA ALA A 241 -15.63 22.95 18.83
C ALA A 241 -15.73 21.43 18.97
N ASP A 242 -16.38 20.76 18.00
CA ASP A 242 -16.48 19.30 17.94
C ASP A 242 -15.17 18.65 17.49
N PHE A 243 -14.26 19.45 16.94
CA PHE A 243 -12.94 19.05 16.45
C PHE A 243 -11.88 19.81 17.23
N PRO A 244 -11.45 19.37 18.42
CA PRO A 244 -10.48 20.09 19.23
C PRO A 244 -9.06 20.00 18.66
N ASP A 245 -8.19 20.93 19.08
CA ASP A 245 -6.76 20.85 18.79
C ASP A 245 -6.17 19.56 19.37
N GLY A 246 -5.21 18.97 18.65
CA GLY A 246 -4.66 17.64 18.93
C GLY A 246 -5.44 16.49 18.30
N MET A 247 -6.65 16.73 17.79
CA MET A 247 -7.42 15.71 17.09
C MET A 247 -6.66 15.18 15.87
N THR A 248 -6.66 13.86 15.73
CA THR A 248 -6.09 13.15 14.59
C THR A 248 -7.16 12.28 13.94
N ALA A 249 -7.23 12.31 12.60
CA ALA A 249 -8.24 11.60 11.84
C ALA A 249 -7.65 10.85 10.63
N LEU A 250 -8.14 9.64 10.39
CA LEU A 250 -7.97 8.95 9.10
C LEU A 250 -9.18 9.22 8.23
N ILE A 251 -9.01 10.09 7.25
CA ILE A 251 -10.10 10.59 6.42
C ILE A 251 -10.20 9.74 5.17
N VAL A 252 -11.33 9.06 5.01
CA VAL A 252 -11.58 8.23 3.83
C VAL A 252 -12.23 9.09 2.76
N ILE A 253 -11.48 9.38 1.71
CA ILE A 253 -11.97 10.12 0.55
C ILE A 253 -12.08 9.24 -0.69
N ASN A 254 -12.86 9.72 -1.64
CA ASN A 254 -13.06 9.07 -2.91
C ASN A 254 -12.55 9.92 -4.08
N THR A 255 -11.54 9.42 -4.77
CA THR A 255 -10.92 10.02 -5.97
C THR A 255 -11.12 9.16 -7.22
N GLY A 256 -12.13 8.27 -7.22
CA GLY A 256 -12.32 7.20 -8.22
C GLY A 256 -11.85 5.83 -7.70
N VAL A 257 -11.00 5.84 -6.68
CA VAL A 257 -10.70 4.74 -5.76
C VAL A 257 -10.81 5.26 -4.33
N LEU A 258 -10.92 4.37 -3.36
CA LEU A 258 -10.86 4.77 -1.95
C LEU A 258 -9.43 5.07 -1.57
N HIS A 259 -9.26 6.22 -0.93
CA HIS A 259 -7.97 6.77 -0.54
C HIS A 259 -8.08 7.33 0.88
N THR A 260 -7.01 7.21 1.67
CA THR A 260 -6.98 7.68 3.05
C THR A 260 -6.04 8.87 3.16
N LEU A 261 -6.54 9.98 3.69
CA LEU A 261 -5.75 11.13 4.09
C LEU A 261 -5.54 11.11 5.61
N LEU A 262 -4.42 11.67 6.05
CA LEU A 262 -4.18 11.93 7.48
C LEU A 262 -4.55 13.39 7.77
N GLY A 263 -5.53 13.59 8.63
CA GLY A 263 -5.92 14.91 9.14
C GLY A 263 -5.45 15.13 10.56
N LYS A 264 -4.95 16.33 10.87
CA LYS A 264 -4.55 16.73 12.23
C LYS A 264 -4.95 18.16 12.49
N LYS A 265 -5.54 18.43 13.66
CA LYS A 265 -5.81 19.79 14.10
C LYS A 265 -4.70 20.29 15.03
N CYS A 266 -4.09 21.42 14.70
CA CYS A 266 -3.03 22.05 15.49
C CYS A 266 -3.12 23.57 15.35
N ASP A 267 -3.04 24.29 16.47
CA ASP A 267 -3.08 25.76 16.53
C ASP A 267 -4.28 26.36 15.78
N GLY A 268 -5.45 25.73 15.96
CA GLY A 268 -6.70 26.09 15.27
C GLY A 268 -6.75 25.75 13.77
N GLN A 269 -5.63 25.36 13.14
CA GLN A 269 -5.59 24.93 11.74
C GLN A 269 -5.83 23.43 11.60
N PHE A 270 -6.30 23.02 10.43
CA PHE A 270 -6.43 21.61 10.08
C PHE A 270 -5.46 21.27 8.95
N GLU A 271 -4.41 20.52 9.29
CA GLU A 271 -3.45 19.99 8.34
C GLU A 271 -3.94 18.66 7.78
N VAL A 272 -3.88 18.51 6.47
CA VAL A 272 -4.22 17.29 5.76
C VAL A 272 -3.03 16.85 4.92
N VAL A 273 -2.53 15.66 5.20
CA VAL A 273 -1.44 15.02 4.45
C VAL A 273 -2.02 13.92 3.58
N ASP A 274 -1.65 13.92 2.30
CA ASP A 274 -1.96 12.86 1.35
C ASP A 274 -0.80 11.85 1.32
N PRO A 275 -0.95 10.65 1.91
CA PRO A 275 0.11 9.66 1.93
C PRO A 275 0.43 9.07 0.55
N GLN A 276 -0.41 9.26 -0.48
CA GLN A 276 -0.11 8.76 -1.83
C GLN A 276 0.97 9.61 -2.52
N PHE A 277 1.04 10.90 -2.20
CA PHE A 277 1.97 11.84 -2.85
C PHE A 277 2.94 12.52 -1.88
N GLY A 278 2.63 12.51 -0.58
CA GLY A 278 3.32 13.30 0.45
C GLY A 278 2.89 14.76 0.49
N ASP A 279 1.84 15.14 -0.26
CA ASP A 279 1.35 16.51 -0.33
C ASP A 279 0.69 16.93 0.98
N LYS A 280 0.93 18.18 1.39
CA LYS A 280 0.32 18.78 2.58
C LYS A 280 -0.56 19.94 2.19
N LYS A 281 -1.75 20.02 2.79
CA LYS A 281 -2.69 21.12 2.64
C LYS A 281 -3.14 21.61 4.00
N LEU A 282 -3.17 22.93 4.16
CA LEU A 282 -3.65 23.59 5.38
C LEU A 282 -5.02 24.19 5.14
N TYR A 283 -5.91 23.98 6.11
CA TYR A 283 -7.24 24.54 6.16
C TYR A 283 -7.37 25.38 7.44
N LYS A 284 -8.27 26.37 7.43
CA LYS A 284 -8.48 27.26 8.59
C LYS A 284 -9.01 26.53 9.83
N GLY A 285 -9.52 25.31 9.65
CA GLY A 285 -10.16 24.47 10.64
C GLY A 285 -10.79 23.25 9.96
N PHE A 286 -11.44 22.38 10.74
CA PHE A 286 -12.04 21.16 10.19
C PHE A 286 -13.28 21.47 9.33
N MET A 287 -14.07 22.47 9.71
CA MET A 287 -15.26 22.88 8.97
C MET A 287 -14.89 23.51 7.63
N ASP A 288 -13.79 24.28 7.55
CA ASP A 288 -13.25 24.79 6.27
C ASP A 288 -12.81 23.64 5.36
N PHE A 289 -12.19 22.59 5.93
CA PHE A 289 -11.88 21.37 5.20
C PHE A 289 -13.16 20.67 4.70
N LEU A 290 -14.17 20.47 5.56
CA LEU A 290 -15.43 19.87 5.17
C LEU A 290 -16.11 20.66 4.04
N GLU A 291 -16.17 21.99 4.13
CA GLU A 291 -16.85 22.81 3.13
C GLU A 291 -16.22 22.65 1.74
N LYS A 292 -14.87 22.62 1.69
CA LYS A 292 -14.10 22.50 0.45
C LYS A 292 -14.11 21.07 -0.12
N GLU A 293 -14.04 20.06 0.75
CA GLU A 293 -13.88 18.65 0.35
C GLU A 293 -15.16 17.80 0.49
N ARG A 294 -16.31 18.39 0.83
CA ARG A 294 -17.59 17.67 1.06
C ARG A 294 -18.06 16.74 -0.06
N ARG A 295 -17.53 16.89 -1.29
CA ARG A 295 -17.92 16.06 -2.45
C ARG A 295 -17.23 14.71 -2.50
N SER A 296 -16.14 14.53 -1.76
CA SER A 296 -15.30 13.32 -1.76
C SER A 296 -15.29 12.62 -0.40
N LEU A 297 -15.86 13.24 0.64
CA LEU A 297 -15.90 12.75 2.01
C LEU A 297 -17.27 12.15 2.37
N GLY A 298 -17.29 11.24 3.36
CA GLY A 298 -18.53 10.85 4.02
C GLY A 298 -18.33 10.04 5.30
N VAL A 299 -17.14 9.46 5.47
CA VAL A 299 -16.74 8.74 6.68
C VAL A 299 -15.27 9.02 6.99
N PHE A 300 -14.91 8.95 8.26
CA PHE A 300 -13.53 9.01 8.73
C PHE A 300 -13.39 8.26 10.05
N PHE A 301 -12.16 7.97 10.46
CA PHE A 301 -11.86 7.50 11.81
C PHE A 301 -11.30 8.65 12.63
N GLU A 302 -11.82 8.84 13.83
CA GLU A 302 -11.22 9.69 14.85
C GLU A 302 -10.36 8.81 15.76
N ILE A 303 -9.10 9.21 15.95
CA ILE A 303 -8.11 8.44 16.69
C ILE A 303 -7.83 9.14 18.02
N SER A 304 -7.99 8.41 19.12
CA SER A 304 -7.76 8.95 20.45
C SER A 304 -6.32 9.40 20.64
N SER A 305 -6.13 10.32 21.57
CA SER A 305 -4.81 10.75 22.01
C SER A 305 -4.19 9.84 23.04
N GLU A 306 -5.01 9.29 23.91
CA GLU A 306 -4.62 8.33 24.92
C GLU A 306 -5.62 7.16 24.96
N PRO A 307 -5.21 5.96 25.40
CA PRO A 307 -6.14 4.86 25.62
C PRO A 307 -7.17 5.22 26.70
N GLY A 308 -8.44 4.95 26.43
CA GLY A 308 -9.54 5.25 27.35
C GLY A 308 -10.01 6.71 27.32
N GLU A 309 -9.49 7.54 26.42
CA GLU A 309 -10.05 8.87 26.16
C GLU A 309 -11.49 8.72 25.66
N THR A 310 -12.44 9.34 26.36
CA THR A 310 -13.83 9.29 25.97
C THR A 310 -14.02 10.12 24.70
N PHE A 311 -14.30 9.45 23.58
CA PHE A 311 -14.70 10.17 22.37
C PHE A 311 -15.95 11.00 22.63
N ARG A 312 -15.91 12.23 22.14
CA ARG A 312 -17.05 13.14 22.29
C ARG A 312 -18.25 12.61 21.48
N PRO A 313 -19.48 12.74 22.01
CA PRO A 313 -20.71 12.23 21.41
C PRO A 313 -20.89 12.57 19.93
#